data_AF-A0A972FR53-F1
#
_entry.id   AF-A0A972FR53-F1
#
_cell.length_a   1.000
_cell.length_b   1.000
_cell.length_c   1.000
_cell.angle_alpha   90.00
_cell.angle_beta   90.00
_cell.angle_gamma   90.00
#
_symmetry.space_group_name_H-M   'P 1'
#
loop_
_entity.id
_entity.type
_entity.pdbx_description
1 polymer ?
#
loop_
_entity_poly.entity_id
_entity_poly.type
_entity_poly.pdbx_seq_one_letter_code
_entity_poly.pdbx_strand_id
1 'polypeptide(L)'
;MKKISKLLTITSGLLIFYGCKEKEQPPKAKNYDEIPNYVKVNNDKVKTDSLFAVALNNGDEKAYNDVSANYILASNYKELFYYSIIMANKYDLPEAHYHIFVALINSSPKQNLNLMDEKTKNLALYHLAKSHELGFASAKYSISELFGKNGKIQNSKYYIRAYFN
;
A
#
# COMPACT_ATOMS: atom_id res chain seq x y z
N MET A 1 37.94 78.08 -29.27
CA MET A 1 37.93 77.29 -30.52
C MET A 1 38.76 76.03 -30.32
N LYS A 2 38.16 74.85 -30.62
CA LYS A 2 38.73 73.55 -31.07
C LYS A 2 40.19 73.23 -30.67
N LYS A 3 40.58 72.07 -30.14
CA LYS A 3 40.09 70.68 -30.17
C LYS A 3 41.00 69.91 -29.21
N ILE A 4 40.49 69.01 -28.37
CA ILE A 4 41.32 67.95 -27.76
C ILE A 4 40.61 66.61 -27.95
N SER A 5 41.42 65.65 -28.38
CA SER A 5 41.12 64.30 -28.84
C SER A 5 40.33 63.46 -27.84
N LYS A 6 39.28 62.77 -28.30
CA LYS A 6 38.67 61.68 -27.55
C LYS A 6 39.44 60.39 -27.83
N LEU A 7 40.02 59.87 -26.75
CA LEU A 7 40.67 58.57 -26.64
C LEU A 7 39.60 57.47 -26.75
N LEU A 8 39.83 56.45 -27.58
CA LEU A 8 39.03 55.23 -27.65
C LEU A 8 39.25 54.40 -26.37
N THR A 9 38.21 54.19 -25.57
CA THR A 9 38.17 53.13 -24.57
C THR A 9 37.16 52.08 -25.00
N ILE A 10 37.68 50.89 -25.33
CA ILE A 10 36.92 49.70 -25.68
C ILE A 10 36.28 49.16 -24.40
N THR A 11 34.97 49.29 -24.27
CA THR A 11 34.21 48.67 -23.18
C THR A 11 33.94 47.20 -23.53
N SER A 12 34.70 46.31 -22.89
CA SER A 12 34.48 44.87 -22.88
C SER A 12 33.12 44.55 -22.27
N GLY A 13 32.15 44.18 -23.11
CA GLY A 13 30.83 43.73 -22.69
C GLY A 13 30.90 42.38 -21.98
N LEU A 14 30.67 42.38 -20.67
CA LEU A 14 30.39 41.18 -19.89
C LEU A 14 28.92 40.77 -20.20
N LEU A 15 28.73 39.82 -21.12
CA LEU A 15 27.44 39.16 -21.31
C LEU A 15 27.23 38.20 -20.14
N ILE A 16 26.48 38.65 -19.13
CA ILE A 16 25.95 37.79 -18.08
C ILE A 16 24.83 36.96 -18.73
N PHE A 17 25.12 35.71 -19.04
CA PHE A 17 24.10 34.71 -19.37
C PHE A 17 23.26 34.45 -18.10
N TYR A 18 22.15 35.18 -17.95
CA TYR A 18 21.06 34.79 -17.07
C TYR A 18 20.44 33.51 -17.62
N GLY A 19 20.93 32.35 -17.15
CA GLY A 19 20.26 31.08 -17.34
C GLY A 19 18.94 31.07 -16.58
N CYS A 20 17.85 31.42 -17.26
CA CYS A 20 16.50 31.07 -16.81
C CYS A 20 16.41 29.55 -16.76
N LYS A 21 16.41 28.96 -15.55
CA LYS A 21 15.92 27.59 -15.37
C LYS A 21 14.43 27.61 -15.70
N GLU A 22 14.07 27.01 -16.82
CA GLU A 22 12.69 26.74 -17.18
C GLU A 22 12.10 25.90 -16.04
N LYS A 23 11.10 26.45 -15.33
CA LYS A 23 10.40 25.70 -14.30
C LYS A 23 9.61 24.62 -15.04
N GLU A 24 9.94 23.34 -14.79
CA GLU A 24 9.09 22.23 -15.20
C GLU A 24 7.65 22.55 -14.77
N GLN A 25 6.75 22.63 -15.74
CA GLN A 25 5.34 22.78 -15.44
C GLN A 25 4.90 21.55 -14.63
N PRO A 26 4.16 21.73 -13.52
CA PRO A 26 3.57 20.59 -12.84
C PRO A 26 2.73 19.79 -13.85
N PRO A 27 2.77 18.45 -13.81
CA PRO A 27 2.06 17.61 -14.76
C PRO A 27 0.60 18.04 -14.80
N LYS A 28 0.07 18.25 -16.02
CA LYS A 28 -1.32 18.65 -16.25
C LYS A 28 -2.24 17.71 -15.46
N ALA A 29 -3.17 18.28 -14.70
CA ALA A 29 -4.17 17.53 -13.97
C ALA A 29 -4.87 16.56 -14.94
N LYS A 30 -4.78 15.25 -14.66
CA LYS A 30 -5.53 14.25 -15.41
C LYS A 30 -7.01 14.51 -15.18
N ASN A 31 -7.79 14.52 -16.25
CA ASN A 31 -9.24 14.55 -16.13
C ASN A 31 -9.71 13.17 -15.63
N TYR A 32 -10.20 13.10 -14.39
CA TYR A 32 -10.67 11.89 -13.72
C TYR A 32 -12.19 11.68 -13.89
N ASP A 33 -12.76 12.06 -15.04
CA ASP A 33 -14.18 11.78 -15.34
C ASP A 33 -14.49 10.27 -15.44
N GLU A 34 -13.45 9.42 -15.59
CA GLU A 34 -13.62 7.97 -15.52
C GLU A 34 -13.55 7.44 -14.09
N ILE A 35 -14.68 6.94 -13.59
CA ILE A 35 -14.75 6.16 -12.36
C ILE A 35 -13.72 5.02 -12.45
N PRO A 36 -12.76 4.92 -11.51
CA PRO A 36 -11.74 3.89 -11.55
C PRO A 36 -12.37 2.49 -11.58
N ASN A 37 -11.77 1.56 -12.31
CA ASN A 37 -12.35 0.22 -12.50
C ASN A 37 -12.64 -0.50 -11.17
N TYR A 38 -11.80 -0.30 -10.14
CA TYR A 38 -12.03 -0.85 -8.80
C TYR A 38 -13.33 -0.36 -8.14
N VAL A 39 -13.73 0.89 -8.40
CA VAL A 39 -15.01 1.46 -7.94
C VAL A 39 -16.17 0.85 -8.72
N LYS A 40 -16.00 0.55 -10.02
CA LYS A 40 -17.02 -0.13 -10.83
C LYS A 40 -17.27 -1.56 -10.37
N VAL A 41 -16.21 -2.32 -10.05
CA VAL A 41 -16.33 -3.71 -9.57
C VAL A 41 -17.06 -3.78 -8.22
N ASN A 42 -16.83 -2.82 -7.31
CA ASN A 42 -17.56 -2.76 -6.03
C ASN A 42 -19.07 -2.54 -6.19
N ASN A 43 -19.52 -1.93 -7.29
CA ASN A 43 -20.95 -1.71 -7.54
C ASN A 43 -21.63 -2.89 -8.27
N ASP A 44 -20.86 -3.88 -8.74
CA ASP A 44 -21.39 -5.11 -9.32
C ASP A 44 -21.31 -6.24 -8.28
N LYS A 45 -22.33 -6.28 -7.42
CA LYS A 45 -22.47 -7.28 -6.37
C LYS A 45 -22.48 -8.71 -6.94
N VAL A 46 -23.13 -8.93 -8.08
CA VAL A 46 -23.25 -10.25 -8.71
C VAL A 46 -21.88 -10.77 -9.11
N LYS A 47 -21.07 -9.91 -9.76
CA LYS A 47 -19.71 -10.26 -10.13
C LYS A 47 -18.82 -10.51 -8.91
N THR A 48 -18.93 -9.66 -7.89
CA THR A 48 -18.15 -9.80 -6.65
C THR A 48 -18.47 -11.11 -5.94
N ASP A 49 -19.75 -11.43 -5.76
CA ASP A 49 -20.20 -12.68 -5.13
C ASP A 49 -19.72 -13.90 -5.93
N SER A 50 -19.77 -13.84 -7.26
CA SER A 50 -19.30 -14.91 -8.15
C SER A 50 -17.80 -15.17 -8.00
N LEU A 51 -16.98 -14.12 -7.99
CA LEU A 51 -15.53 -14.24 -7.83
C LEU A 51 -15.17 -14.77 -6.44
N PHE A 52 -15.83 -14.31 -5.37
CA PHE A 52 -15.63 -14.90 -4.05
C PHE A 52 -16.09 -16.36 -4.01
N ALA A 53 -17.20 -16.74 -4.64
CA ALA A 53 -17.62 -18.13 -4.68
C ALA A 53 -16.55 -19.03 -5.34
N VAL A 54 -15.95 -18.57 -6.45
CA VAL A 54 -14.84 -19.28 -7.11
C VAL A 54 -13.62 -19.38 -6.18
N ALA A 55 -13.21 -18.27 -5.57
CA ALA A 55 -12.08 -18.24 -4.63
C ALA A 55 -12.30 -19.18 -3.43
N LEU A 56 -13.44 -19.05 -2.75
CA LEU A 56 -13.75 -19.78 -1.53
C LEU A 56 -13.91 -21.28 -1.77
N ASN A 57 -14.48 -21.67 -2.92
CA ASN A 57 -14.71 -23.09 -3.24
C ASN A 57 -13.47 -23.79 -3.78
N ASN A 58 -12.66 -23.10 -4.59
CA ASN A 58 -11.58 -23.71 -5.36
C ASN A 58 -10.17 -23.27 -4.93
N GLY A 59 -10.05 -22.27 -4.05
CA GLY A 59 -8.76 -21.70 -3.68
C GLY A 59 -8.18 -20.80 -4.77
N ASP A 60 -9.03 -20.25 -5.64
CA ASP A 60 -8.58 -19.40 -6.74
C ASP A 60 -8.05 -18.06 -6.23
N GLU A 61 -6.72 -17.96 -6.17
CA GLU A 61 -5.98 -16.78 -5.74
C GLU A 61 -6.30 -15.56 -6.61
N LYS A 62 -6.39 -15.75 -7.94
CA LYS A 62 -6.65 -14.62 -8.84
C LYS A 62 -8.05 -14.07 -8.61
N ALA A 63 -9.04 -14.94 -8.49
CA ALA A 63 -10.42 -14.54 -8.21
C ALA A 63 -10.52 -13.81 -6.87
N TYR A 64 -9.80 -14.27 -5.84
CA TYR A 64 -9.72 -13.57 -4.55
C TYR A 64 -9.09 -12.19 -4.71
N ASN A 65 -7.94 -12.09 -5.38
CA ASN A 65 -7.20 -10.84 -5.55
C ASN A 65 -7.97 -9.79 -6.36
N ASP A 66 -8.68 -10.22 -7.40
CA ASP A 66 -9.51 -9.36 -8.25
C ASP A 66 -10.62 -8.63 -7.45
N VAL A 67 -11.08 -9.21 -6.34
CA VAL A 67 -12.12 -8.61 -5.48
C VAL A 67 -11.58 -8.00 -4.18
N SER A 68 -10.58 -8.61 -3.53
CA SER A 68 -10.10 -8.19 -2.22
C SER A 68 -9.51 -6.78 -2.23
N ALA A 69 -8.84 -6.39 -3.32
CA ALA A 69 -8.31 -5.04 -3.50
C ALA A 69 -9.41 -3.97 -3.41
N ASN A 70 -10.60 -4.26 -3.96
CA ASN A 70 -11.70 -3.29 -3.96
C ASN A 70 -12.29 -3.10 -2.55
N TYR A 71 -12.27 -4.14 -1.71
CA TYR A 71 -12.66 -4.05 -0.31
C TYR A 71 -11.70 -3.17 0.50
N ILE A 72 -10.39 -3.29 0.26
CA ILE A 72 -9.39 -2.41 0.87
C ILE A 72 -9.63 -0.95 0.46
N LEU A 73 -9.82 -0.71 -0.84
CA LEU A 73 -10.06 0.64 -1.37
C LEU A 73 -11.37 1.26 -0.86
N ALA A 74 -12.40 0.45 -0.64
CA ALA A 74 -13.64 0.88 -0.01
C ALA A 74 -13.60 0.90 1.52
N SER A 75 -12.47 0.55 2.15
CA SER A 75 -12.32 0.40 3.59
C SER A 75 -13.32 -0.58 4.24
N ASN A 76 -13.79 -1.56 3.48
CA ASN A 76 -14.69 -2.62 3.95
C ASN A 76 -13.89 -3.77 4.59
N TYR A 77 -13.11 -3.44 5.62
CA TYR A 77 -12.16 -4.38 6.24
C TYR A 77 -12.86 -5.52 6.99
N LYS A 78 -14.05 -5.28 7.56
CA LYS A 78 -14.79 -6.29 8.33
C LYS A 78 -15.25 -7.45 7.45
N GLU A 79 -15.76 -7.14 6.27
CA GLU A 79 -16.23 -8.17 5.35
C GLU A 79 -15.04 -8.85 4.64
N LEU A 80 -13.99 -8.09 4.28
CA LEU A 80 -12.74 -8.66 3.79
C LEU A 80 -12.14 -9.67 4.78
N PHE A 81 -12.17 -9.36 6.09
CA PHE A 81 -11.65 -10.25 7.13
C PHE A 81 -12.30 -11.64 7.09
N TYR A 82 -13.63 -11.71 6.91
CA TYR A 82 -14.36 -12.97 6.80
C TYR A 82 -13.83 -13.85 5.65
N TYR A 83 -13.75 -13.30 4.44
CA TYR A 83 -13.25 -14.04 3.28
C TYR A 83 -11.77 -14.42 3.43
N SER A 84 -10.97 -13.50 3.98
CA SER A 84 -9.53 -13.70 4.15
C SER A 84 -9.23 -14.83 5.14
N ILE A 85 -9.99 -14.94 6.23
CA ILE A 85 -9.87 -16.09 7.17
C ILE A 85 -10.07 -17.42 6.45
N ILE A 86 -11.11 -17.53 5.62
CA ILE A 86 -11.40 -18.77 4.91
C ILE A 86 -10.24 -19.12 3.96
N MET A 87 -9.78 -18.13 3.18
CA MET A 87 -8.69 -18.34 2.22
C MET A 87 -7.37 -18.70 2.89
N ALA A 88 -7.01 -17.99 3.97
CA ALA A 88 -5.81 -18.28 4.75
C ALA A 88 -5.88 -19.68 5.39
N ASN A 89 -7.00 -20.03 6.02
CA ASN A 89 -7.08 -21.30 6.75
C ASN A 89 -7.23 -22.52 5.83
N LYS A 90 -7.98 -22.41 4.74
CA LYS A 90 -8.27 -23.55 3.84
C LYS A 90 -7.17 -23.77 2.81
N TYR A 91 -6.54 -22.71 2.33
CA TYR A 91 -5.59 -22.76 1.22
C TYR A 91 -4.19 -22.25 1.55
N ASP A 92 -3.94 -21.80 2.78
CA ASP A 92 -2.66 -21.19 3.21
C ASP A 92 -2.25 -20.00 2.30
N LEU A 93 -3.25 -19.25 1.81
CA LEU A 93 -3.01 -18.22 0.80
C LEU A 93 -2.21 -17.04 1.39
N PRO A 94 -1.02 -16.69 0.84
CA PRO A 94 -0.12 -15.71 1.46
C PRO A 94 -0.73 -14.31 1.56
N GLU A 95 -1.44 -13.89 0.51
CA GLU A 95 -2.12 -12.59 0.43
C GLU A 95 -3.31 -12.52 1.40
N ALA A 96 -4.05 -13.61 1.57
CA ALA A 96 -5.15 -13.66 2.55
C ALA A 96 -4.64 -13.54 3.99
N HIS A 97 -3.50 -14.17 4.33
CA HIS A 97 -2.85 -13.92 5.62
C HIS A 97 -2.52 -12.42 5.79
N TYR A 98 -2.00 -11.76 4.77
CA TYR A 98 -1.73 -10.32 4.83
C TYR A 98 -3.01 -9.50 5.04
N HIS A 99 -4.09 -9.82 4.32
CA HIS A 99 -5.35 -9.10 4.44
C HIS A 99 -6.01 -9.25 5.81
N ILE A 100 -5.84 -10.38 6.48
CA ILE A 100 -6.27 -10.53 7.88
C ILE A 100 -5.53 -9.54 8.78
N PHE A 101 -4.21 -9.42 8.65
CA PHE A 101 -3.41 -8.44 9.37
C PHE A 101 -3.86 -7.00 9.09
N VAL A 102 -4.04 -6.64 7.81
CA VAL A 102 -4.52 -5.32 7.38
C VAL A 102 -5.89 -5.03 7.98
N ALA A 103 -6.82 -5.98 7.91
CA ALA A 103 -8.18 -5.79 8.40
C ALA A 103 -8.23 -5.61 9.92
N LEU A 104 -7.41 -6.36 10.68
CA LEU A 104 -7.32 -6.20 12.14
C LEU A 104 -6.81 -4.81 12.52
N ILE A 105 -5.76 -4.32 11.85
CA ILE A 105 -5.22 -2.97 12.12
C ILE A 105 -6.23 -1.89 11.76
N ASN A 106 -6.79 -1.94 10.56
CA ASN A 106 -7.62 -0.84 10.05
C ASN A 106 -9.05 -0.84 10.60
N SER A 107 -9.50 -1.95 11.20
CA SER A 107 -10.78 -2.00 11.92
C SER A 107 -10.67 -1.45 13.35
N SER A 108 -9.46 -1.21 13.86
CA SER A 108 -9.25 -0.58 15.17
C SER A 108 -9.50 0.93 15.08
N PRO A 109 -10.26 1.55 16.02
CA PRO A 109 -10.52 2.99 16.02
C PRO A 109 -9.27 3.88 15.97
N LYS A 110 -8.13 3.34 16.42
CA LYS A 110 -6.85 4.07 16.49
C LYS A 110 -5.85 3.65 15.41
N GLN A 111 -6.18 2.64 14.58
CA GLN A 111 -5.34 2.09 13.51
C GLN A 111 -3.89 1.83 13.93
N ASN A 112 -3.70 1.37 15.15
CA ASN A 112 -2.38 1.27 15.77
C ASN A 112 -2.25 -0.07 16.48
N LEU A 113 -1.28 -0.86 16.04
CA LEU A 113 -0.97 -2.19 16.57
C LEU A 113 -0.65 -2.15 18.07
N ASN A 114 -0.03 -1.07 18.56
CA ASN A 114 0.36 -0.93 19.97
C ASN A 114 -0.81 -0.62 20.91
N LEU A 115 -2.00 -0.35 20.36
CA LEU A 115 -3.21 -0.01 21.12
C LEU A 115 -4.22 -1.16 21.13
N MET A 116 -3.88 -2.29 20.52
CA MET A 116 -4.65 -3.53 20.59
C MET A 116 -4.36 -4.26 21.90
N ASP A 117 -5.32 -5.07 22.36
CA ASP A 117 -5.03 -6.06 23.39
C ASP A 117 -3.99 -7.09 22.86
N GLU A 118 -3.23 -7.67 23.78
CA GLU A 118 -2.11 -8.55 23.42
C GLU A 118 -2.54 -9.77 22.60
N LYS A 119 -3.75 -10.32 22.82
CA LYS A 119 -4.23 -11.46 22.03
C LYS A 119 -4.54 -11.04 20.60
N THR A 120 -5.31 -9.98 20.40
CA THR A 120 -5.61 -9.46 19.05
C THR A 120 -4.33 -9.04 18.32
N LYS A 121 -3.39 -8.41 19.02
CA LYS A 121 -2.08 -8.05 18.49
C LYS A 121 -1.28 -9.27 18.04
N ASN A 122 -1.22 -10.32 18.86
CA ASN A 122 -0.52 -11.56 18.51
C ASN A 122 -1.20 -12.27 17.34
N LEU A 123 -2.53 -12.24 17.23
CA LEU A 123 -3.23 -12.76 16.06
C LEU A 123 -2.85 -11.98 14.79
N ALA A 124 -2.84 -10.64 14.84
CA ALA A 124 -2.43 -9.82 13.71
C ALA A 124 -0.97 -10.10 13.29
N LEU A 125 -0.06 -10.17 14.26
CA LEU A 125 1.36 -10.46 14.00
C LEU A 125 1.60 -11.89 13.52
N TYR A 126 0.81 -12.87 13.96
CA TYR A 126 0.82 -14.23 13.41
C TYR A 126 0.55 -14.19 11.90
N HIS A 127 -0.52 -13.51 11.49
CA HIS A 127 -0.90 -13.43 10.09
C HIS A 127 0.11 -12.64 9.25
N LEU A 128 0.69 -11.55 9.78
CA LEU A 128 1.78 -10.84 9.11
C LEU A 128 3.03 -11.71 8.91
N ALA A 129 3.47 -12.40 9.97
CA ALA A 129 4.64 -13.27 9.94
C ALA A 129 4.43 -14.45 8.98
N LYS A 130 3.26 -15.09 9.03
CA LYS A 130 2.90 -16.22 8.16
C LYS A 130 2.86 -15.80 6.69
N SER A 131 2.29 -14.64 6.37
CA SER A 131 2.30 -14.08 5.01
C SER A 131 3.72 -13.83 4.50
N HIS A 132 4.61 -13.31 5.37
CA HIS A 132 6.02 -13.09 5.03
C HIS A 132 6.78 -14.40 4.80
N GLU A 133 6.57 -15.40 5.66
CA GLU A 133 7.16 -16.74 5.53
C GLU A 133 6.77 -17.42 4.22
N LEU A 134 5.55 -17.15 3.74
CA LEU A 134 5.03 -17.63 2.47
C LEU A 134 5.45 -16.77 1.27
N GLY A 135 6.23 -15.70 1.47
CA GLY A 135 6.84 -14.92 0.40
C GLY A 135 6.01 -13.74 -0.13
N PHE A 136 4.94 -13.31 0.55
CA PHE A 136 4.16 -12.17 0.08
C PHE A 136 4.90 -10.84 0.27
N ALA A 137 5.10 -10.10 -0.83
CA ALA A 137 5.96 -8.91 -0.84
C ALA A 137 5.45 -7.79 0.09
N SER A 138 4.13 -7.55 0.14
CA SER A 138 3.54 -6.50 0.97
C SER A 138 3.75 -6.75 2.47
N ALA A 139 3.84 -8.02 2.89
CA ALA A 139 4.15 -8.36 4.29
C ALA A 139 5.56 -7.89 4.66
N LYS A 140 6.55 -8.07 3.78
CA LYS A 140 7.92 -7.57 3.99
C LYS A 140 7.96 -6.05 4.15
N TYR A 141 7.19 -5.32 3.35
CA TYR A 141 7.06 -3.88 3.47
C TYR A 141 6.49 -3.49 4.84
N SER A 142 5.35 -4.06 5.24
CA SER A 142 4.74 -3.77 6.54
C SER A 142 5.61 -4.15 7.74
N ILE A 143 6.40 -5.23 7.65
CA ILE A 143 7.39 -5.56 8.69
C ILE A 143 8.45 -4.46 8.79
N SER A 144 8.94 -3.95 7.66
CA SER A 144 9.94 -2.88 7.63
C SER A 144 9.41 -1.58 8.25
N GLU A 145 8.13 -1.27 8.03
CA GLU A 145 7.48 -0.10 8.62
C GLU A 145 7.27 -0.26 10.13
N LEU A 146 6.85 -1.45 10.59
CA LEU A 146 6.55 -1.70 12.01
C LEU A 146 7.79 -1.88 12.88
N PHE A 147 8.82 -2.56 12.37
CA PHE A 147 10.00 -2.96 13.15
C PHE A 147 11.28 -2.23 12.71
N GLY A 148 11.20 -1.38 11.68
CA GLY A 148 12.33 -0.73 11.03
C GLY A 148 12.95 -1.60 9.93
N LYS A 149 13.74 -0.97 9.03
CA LYS A 149 14.35 -1.64 7.85
C LYS A 149 15.17 -2.90 8.18
N ASN A 150 15.74 -2.96 9.39
CA ASN A 150 16.52 -4.10 9.90
C ASN A 150 15.81 -4.82 11.06
N GLY A 151 14.57 -4.44 11.35
CA GLY A 151 13.75 -5.05 12.37
C GLY A 151 13.45 -6.50 12.02
N LYS A 152 13.49 -7.37 13.03
CA LYS A 152 13.13 -8.78 12.88
C LYS A 152 11.80 -9.02 13.55
N ILE A 153 10.83 -9.49 12.76
CA ILE A 153 9.62 -10.11 13.27
C ILE A 153 9.94 -11.53 13.76
N GLN A 154 9.25 -12.01 14.79
CA GLN A 154 9.31 -13.42 15.16
C GLN A 154 8.56 -14.27 14.11
N ASN A 155 8.79 -15.58 14.09
CA ASN A 155 8.05 -16.46 13.18
C ASN A 155 6.57 -16.60 13.58
N SER A 156 5.74 -17.08 12.65
CA SER A 156 4.31 -17.29 12.86
C SER A 156 4.02 -18.21 14.05
N LYS A 157 4.85 -19.25 14.26
CA LYS A 157 4.73 -20.18 15.41
C LYS A 157 4.87 -19.49 16.76
N TYR A 158 5.71 -18.46 16.87
CA TYR A 158 5.83 -17.68 18.11
C TYR A 158 4.51 -16.97 18.43
N TYR A 159 3.96 -16.24 17.47
CA TYR A 159 2.77 -15.41 17.70
C TYR A 159 1.51 -16.24 17.92
N ILE A 160 1.33 -17.35 17.20
CA ILE A 160 0.16 -18.20 17.41
C ILE A 160 0.18 -18.87 18.79
N ARG A 161 1.36 -19.24 19.32
CA ARG A 161 1.49 -19.72 20.71
C ARG A 161 1.13 -18.62 21.71
N ALA A 162 1.63 -17.41 21.47
CA ALA A 162 1.34 -16.26 22.33
C ALA A 162 -0.14 -15.83 22.28
N TYR A 163 -0.88 -16.14 21.22
CA TYR A 163 -2.32 -15.91 21.12
C TYR A 163 -3.14 -16.85 22.04
N PHE A 164 -2.72 -18.11 22.14
CA PHE A 164 -3.43 -19.14 22.91
C PHE A 164 -3.06 -19.17 24.40
N ASN A 165 -1.89 -18.66 24.76
CA ASN A 165 -1.47 -18.51 26.16
C ASN A 165 -2.12 -17.27 26.81
#